data_AF-A0A1I5FH30-F1
#
_entry.id   AF-A0A1I5FH30-F1
#
_cell.length_a   1.000
_cell.length_b   1.000
_cell.length_c   1.000
_cell.angle_alpha   90.00
_cell.angle_beta   90.00
_cell.angle_gamma   90.00
#
_symmetry.space_group_name_H-M   'P 1'
#
loop_
_entity.id
_entity.type
_entity.pdbx_description
1 polymer ?
#
loop_
_entity_poly.entity_id
_entity_poly.type
_entity_poly.pdbx_seq_one_letter_code
_entity_poly.pdbx_strand_id
1 'polypeptide(L)' 'MRNLAVTMFALAGLLASEHAADAQSCKVCAEQRAACMKNYAGPACKTEYKMCLKACKK' A
#
# COMPACT_ATOMS: atom_id res chain seq x y z
N MET A 1 1.61 -27.55 2.99
CA MET A 1 1.46 -26.73 1.76
C MET A 1 0.49 -25.53 1.88
N ARG A 2 -0.16 -25.26 3.03
CA ARG A 2 -1.01 -24.04 3.20
C ARG A 2 -0.25 -22.81 3.69
N ASN A 3 0.88 -23.00 4.38
CA ASN A 3 1.62 -21.89 5.00
C ASN A 3 2.56 -21.16 4.01
N LEU A 4 2.97 -21.82 2.93
CA LEU A 4 3.83 -21.25 1.88
C LEU A 4 3.08 -20.23 0.99
N ALA A 5 1.78 -20.45 0.77
CA ALA A 5 0.94 -19.55 -0.02
C ALA A 5 0.66 -18.22 0.73
N VAL A 6 0.55 -18.27 2.05
CA VAL A 6 0.31 -17.08 2.89
C VAL A 6 1.56 -16.21 2.97
N THR A 7 2.75 -16.81 3.04
CA THR A 7 4.01 -16.06 3.00
C THR A 7 4.26 -15.38 1.65
N MET A 8 3.85 -15.98 0.53
CA MET A 8 4.00 -15.34 -0.79
C MET A 8 3.09 -14.11 -0.96
N PHE A 9 1.87 -14.13 -0.42
CA PHE A 9 0.99 -12.96 -0.46
C PHE A 9 1.49 -11.81 0.43
N ALA A 10 2.15 -12.12 1.55
CA ALA A 10 2.79 -11.11 2.40
C ALA A 10 4.01 -10.46 1.71
N LEU A 11 4.80 -11.21 0.92
CA LEU A 11 5.90 -10.65 0.14
C LEU A 11 5.44 -9.90 -1.11
N ALA A 12 4.34 -10.29 -1.76
CA ALA A 12 3.76 -9.55 -2.87
C ALA A 12 3.22 -8.18 -2.45
N GLY A 13 2.73 -8.06 -1.21
CA GLY A 13 2.38 -6.76 -0.61
C GLY A 13 3.59 -5.84 -0.34
N LEU A 14 4.80 -6.40 -0.21
CA LEU A 14 6.04 -5.64 -0.05
C LEU A 14 6.70 -5.30 -1.40
N LEU A 15 6.47 -6.09 -2.45
CA LEU A 15 7.09 -5.91 -3.78
C LEU A 15 6.22 -5.15 -4.80
N ALA A 16 4.92 -4.98 -4.55
CA ALA A 16 4.06 -4.10 -5.37
C ALA A 16 4.38 -2.59 -5.21
N SER A 17 5.43 -2.25 -4.46
CA SER A 17 5.82 -0.88 -4.16
C SER A 17 7.03 -0.40 -4.97
N GLU A 18 7.51 -1.17 -5.94
CA GLU A 18 8.59 -0.74 -6.83
C GLU A 18 8.10 -0.80 -8.28
N HIS A 19 8.20 0.32 -9.00
CA HIS A 19 7.91 0.47 -10.43
C HIS A 19 6.43 0.61 -10.84
N ALA A 20 5.86 1.81 -10.70
CA ALA A 20 5.03 2.38 -11.75
C ALA A 20 4.85 3.90 -11.62
N ALA A 21 5.61 4.65 -12.43
CA ALA A 21 5.23 5.93 -13.01
C ALA A 21 4.93 7.09 -12.03
N ASP A 22 6.00 7.77 -11.64
CA ASP A 22 6.14 9.07 -10.95
C ASP A 22 4.91 10.03 -10.89
N ALA A 23 4.13 10.20 -11.97
CA ALA A 23 2.95 11.08 -11.97
C ALA A 23 1.59 10.37 -11.68
N GLN A 24 1.47 9.08 -11.99
CA GLN A 24 0.37 8.21 -11.54
C GLN A 24 0.58 7.74 -10.08
N SER A 25 1.81 7.87 -9.59
CA SER A 25 2.32 7.31 -8.34
C SER A 25 1.65 7.82 -7.06
N CYS A 26 1.00 8.98 -7.06
CA CYS A 26 0.29 9.45 -5.86
C CYS A 26 -1.21 9.13 -5.85
N LYS A 27 -1.82 8.84 -7.02
CA LYS A 27 -3.23 8.46 -7.10
C LYS A 27 -3.49 7.13 -6.38
N VAL A 28 -2.54 6.19 -6.47
CA VAL A 28 -2.58 4.91 -5.75
C VAL A 28 -2.63 5.09 -4.23
N CYS A 29 -2.08 6.17 -3.68
CA CYS A 29 -2.18 6.44 -2.24
C CYS A 29 -3.62 6.71 -1.79
N ALA A 30 -4.42 7.40 -2.62
CA ALA A 30 -5.82 7.64 -2.31
C ALA A 30 -6.65 6.35 -2.39
N GLU A 31 -6.36 5.50 -3.39
CA GLU A 31 -6.99 4.19 -3.58
C GLU A 31 -6.63 3.24 -2.43
N GLN A 32 -5.36 3.19 -2.03
CA GLN A 32 -4.89 2.43 -0.87
C GLN A 32 -5.51 2.91 0.43
N ARG A 33 -5.65 4.23 0.63
CA ARG A 33 -6.34 4.77 1.81
C ARG A 33 -7.80 4.35 1.82
N ALA A 34 -8.50 4.41 0.68
CA ALA A 34 -9.89 3.99 0.57
C ALA A 34 -10.06 2.49 0.86
N ALA A 35 -9.14 1.65 0.35
CA ALA A 35 -9.12 0.21 0.65
C ALA A 35 -8.79 -0.08 2.13
N CYS A 36 -7.85 0.65 2.72
CA CYS A 36 -7.49 0.51 4.12
C CYS A 36 -8.67 0.84 5.04
N MET A 37 -9.37 1.95 4.77
CA MET A 37 -10.52 2.39 5.59
C MET A 37 -11.70 1.42 5.57
N LYS A 38 -11.74 0.47 4.62
CA LYS A 38 -12.77 -0.59 4.60
C LYS A 38 -12.54 -1.66 5.67
N ASN A 39 -11.31 -1.82 6.17
CA ASN A 39 -10.94 -2.95 7.04
C ASN A 39 -10.19 -2.56 8.32
N TYR A 40 -9.64 -1.33 8.38
CA TYR A 40 -8.78 -0.89 9.48
C TYR A 40 -9.24 0.44 10.06
N ALA A 41 -8.82 0.71 11.31
CA ALA A 41 -9.13 1.95 12.00
C ALA A 41 -8.48 3.16 11.32
N GLY A 42 -9.20 4.29 11.31
CA GLY A 42 -8.78 5.53 10.65
C GLY A 42 -7.37 6.03 10.96
N PRO A 43 -6.87 5.94 12.20
CA PRO A 43 -5.50 6.34 12.52
C PRO A 43 -4.41 5.52 11.79
N ALA A 44 -4.60 4.21 11.63
CA ALA A 44 -3.65 3.34 10.93
C ALA A 44 -3.57 3.73 9.44
N CYS A 45 -4.72 3.87 8.79
CA CYS A 45 -4.80 4.27 7.38
C CYS A 45 -4.28 5.69 7.13
N LYS A 46 -4.35 6.59 8.11
CA LYS A 46 -3.77 7.94 8.03
C LYS A 46 -2.25 7.90 7.98
N THR A 47 -1.65 7.03 8.79
CA THR A 47 -0.19 6.83 8.84
C THR A 47 0.32 6.23 7.53
N GLU A 48 -0.31 5.17 7.03
CA GLU A 48 -0.01 4.54 5.73
C GLU A 48 -0.13 5.53 4.56
N TYR A 49 -1.21 6.32 4.55
CA TYR A 49 -1.41 7.33 3.50
C TYR A 49 -0.31 8.40 3.50
N LYS A 50 0.13 8.86 4.68
CA LYS A 50 1.24 9.83 4.79
C LYS A 50 2.55 9.25 4.30
N MET A 51 2.83 7.98 4.59
CA MET A 51 4.03 7.30 4.11
C MET A 51 4.02 7.14 2.59
N CYS A 52 2.90 6.69 2.03
CA CYS A 52 2.70 6.59 0.58
C CYS A 52 2.89 7.94 -0.11
N LEU A 53 2.27 9.02 0.42
CA LEU A 53 2.45 10.37 -0.11
C LEU A 53 3.90 10.87 -0.03
N LYS A 54 4.66 10.47 0.98
CA LYS A 54 6.07 10.83 1.12
C LYS A 54 6.95 10.05 0.14
N ALA A 55 6.57 8.82 -0.20
CA ALA A 55 7.28 8.00 -1.18
C ALA A 55 7.00 8.44 -2.62
N CYS A 56 5.76 8.77 -2.96
CA CYS A 56 5.37 9.14 -4.33
C CYS A 56 5.72 10.59 -4.73
N LYS A 57 6.12 11.43 -3.76
CA LYS A 57 6.54 12.83 -3.99
C LYS A 57 8.06 13.01 -4.01
N LYS A 58 8.82 11.91 -3.91
CA LYS A 58 10.28 11.89 -4.02
C LYS A 58 10.66 11.62 -5.46
#